data_AF-A0A355A590-F1
#
_entry.id   AF-A0A355A590-F1
#
_cell.length_a   1.000
_cell.length_b   1.000
_cell.length_c   1.000
_cell.angle_alpha   90.00
_cell.angle_beta   90.00
_cell.angle_gamma   90.00
#
_symmetry.space_group_name_H-M   'P 1'
#
loop_
_entity.id
_entity.type
_entity.pdbx_description
1 polymer ?
#
loop_
_entity_poly.entity_id
_entity_poly.type
_entity_poly.pdbx_seq_one_letter_code
_entity_poly.pdbx_strand_id
1 'polypeptide(L)'
;MRFKKTAALILIIFMLTLSFSITKPAQAEFSTTPAIAVGGQYSLVLKSDGSVWSWGYNADGELGDGTTTNRSTPVQMQNLTGVTAIAAGGNYSMILKSDGTVWTWGGNSYGQLGDGTSGSGTSKSIPVQAQNLTGVTTISSGNGHSLVLKSDGTVWAWGRNYNHQLGIGDSTSGPGEDKSTPIQVKNLAGVTAIAGGGIHSIALKSDGTLWTWGGNTYGQLGDGTTKDKSTPVQVKNLTNVIAIAAGYNYCLALKSNGTVWAWGRNYNGELGDGTGGYGVKKSAPVQVQNITDVIAIAAGYDYSFALKSDGTAWAWGGNMTGVLGDGTTESRLTPVQVQNITDAVAIAGRSSHSLALKSDGTVWAWGWGDDGQLGDGTTERRTIPVQVLGPDDGGFLNLLQSTPSITLNITSPEANTAYSEIAGHNTITVAGTVMEINNNNVTVTAELKNTSGVMVKEESVTVEQCQTAKEFSIEFAVADIPEGKYSLEIKAVKS
;
A
#
# COMPACT_ATOMS: atom_id res chain seq x y z
N MET A 1 27.09 60.25 -22.16
CA MET A 1 25.84 59.81 -22.80
C MET A 1 25.98 58.31 -23.12
N ARG A 2 25.40 57.43 -22.29
CA ARG A 2 24.12 56.72 -22.51
C ARG A 2 24.09 55.78 -23.75
N PHE A 3 24.30 54.49 -23.45
CA PHE A 3 23.69 53.25 -23.98
C PHE A 3 23.28 53.13 -25.47
N LYS A 4 23.67 52.01 -26.10
CA LYS A 4 22.76 50.84 -26.24
C LYS A 4 23.53 49.52 -26.50
N LYS A 5 23.10 48.51 -25.75
CA LYS A 5 23.48 47.09 -25.78
C LYS A 5 22.86 46.40 -27.01
N THR A 6 23.55 45.40 -27.54
CA THR A 6 22.94 44.24 -28.18
C THR A 6 23.67 43.00 -27.70
N ALA A 7 23.20 42.45 -26.58
CA ALA A 7 23.51 41.09 -26.16
C ALA A 7 22.56 40.16 -26.91
N ALA A 8 23.11 39.20 -27.64
CA ALA A 8 22.34 38.05 -28.12
C ALA A 8 21.99 37.21 -26.89
N LEU A 9 20.73 37.29 -26.47
CA LEU A 9 20.15 36.42 -25.46
C LEU A 9 19.89 35.06 -26.13
N ILE A 10 20.80 34.10 -25.95
CA ILE A 10 20.43 32.69 -26.12
C ILE A 10 19.51 32.38 -24.93
N LEU A 11 18.22 32.50 -25.19
CA LEU A 11 17.17 32.00 -24.33
C LEU A 11 17.25 30.47 -24.41
N ILE A 12 17.95 29.84 -23.48
CA ILE A 12 17.68 28.45 -23.16
C ILE A 12 16.29 28.47 -22.51
N ILE A 13 15.26 28.32 -23.33
CA ILE A 13 13.94 27.92 -22.87
C ILE A 13 14.17 26.58 -22.20
N PHE A 14 14.18 26.54 -20.87
CA PHE A 14 13.72 25.34 -20.19
C PHE A 14 12.29 25.17 -20.68
N MET A 15 12.11 24.31 -21.68
CA MET A 15 10.80 23.77 -21.97
C MET A 15 10.52 22.90 -20.76
N LEU A 16 9.95 23.49 -19.72
CA LEU A 16 9.17 22.72 -18.76
C LEU A 16 8.00 22.20 -19.60
N THR A 17 8.20 21.06 -20.26
CA THR A 17 7.09 20.23 -20.64
C THR A 17 6.45 19.84 -19.32
N LEU A 18 5.44 20.60 -18.89
CA LEU A 18 4.39 20.05 -18.04
C LEU A 18 3.68 19.00 -18.89
N SER A 19 4.28 17.82 -18.92
CA SER A 19 3.60 16.59 -19.25
C SER A 19 2.65 16.33 -18.10
N PHE A 20 1.46 16.94 -18.15
CA PHE A 20 0.36 16.44 -17.34
C PHE A 20 -0.11 15.14 -18.02
N SER A 21 0.32 14.02 -17.46
CA SER A 21 -0.43 12.79 -17.65
C SER A 21 -1.80 13.01 -17.00
N ILE A 22 -2.87 12.94 -17.79
CA ILE A 22 -4.16 12.54 -17.24
C ILE A 22 -3.96 11.09 -16.84
N THR A 23 -3.54 10.85 -15.61
CA THR A 23 -3.57 9.51 -15.04
C THR A 23 -5.02 9.09 -14.94
N LYS A 24 -5.32 7.93 -15.52
CA LYS A 24 -6.56 7.19 -15.28
C LYS A 24 -6.82 7.18 -13.77
N PRO A 25 -8.08 7.35 -13.29
CA PRO A 25 -8.37 7.35 -11.86
C PRO A 25 -7.72 6.13 -11.21
N ALA A 26 -7.01 6.37 -10.11
CA ALA A 26 -6.34 5.36 -9.31
C ALA A 26 -7.35 4.23 -9.01
N GLN A 27 -7.04 3.05 -9.51
CA GLN A 27 -7.82 1.84 -9.27
C GLN A 27 -7.74 1.53 -7.77
N ALA A 28 -8.89 1.54 -7.08
CA ALA A 28 -8.93 1.05 -5.70
C ALA A 28 -8.53 -0.43 -5.71
N GLU A 29 -7.40 -0.68 -5.04
CA GLU A 29 -6.69 -1.92 -4.74
C GLU A 29 -6.23 -2.78 -5.94
N PHE A 30 -5.18 -2.31 -6.63
CA PHE A 30 -3.89 -3.02 -6.65
C PHE A 30 -2.81 -1.99 -6.46
N SER A 31 -2.26 -1.93 -5.25
CA SER A 31 -1.21 -0.98 -4.95
C SER A 31 -0.01 -1.26 -5.82
N THR A 32 0.24 -0.38 -6.80
CA THR A 32 1.60 -0.10 -7.22
C THR A 32 2.38 0.27 -5.97
N THR A 33 3.58 -0.27 -5.80
CA THR A 33 4.44 0.07 -4.66
C THR A 33 4.63 1.60 -4.58
N PRO A 34 4.47 2.24 -3.41
CA PRO A 34 4.19 1.68 -2.07
C PRO A 34 2.71 1.34 -1.79
N ALA A 35 2.46 0.48 -0.78
CA ALA A 35 1.13 -0.01 -0.39
C ALA A 35 0.87 -0.03 1.12
N ILE A 36 -0.42 0.04 1.49
CA ILE A 36 -0.93 -0.18 2.85
C ILE A 36 -2.05 -1.24 2.84
N ALA A 37 -2.15 -2.04 3.90
CA ALA A 37 -3.22 -3.00 4.11
C ALA A 37 -3.52 -3.15 5.61
N VAL A 38 -4.78 -3.41 5.93
CA VAL A 38 -5.30 -3.55 7.31
C VAL A 38 -5.84 -4.96 7.51
N GLY A 39 -5.36 -5.68 8.52
CA GLY A 39 -5.88 -6.99 8.93
C GLY A 39 -6.96 -6.89 10.01
N GLY A 40 -7.14 -7.96 10.79
CA GLY A 40 -8.09 -7.98 11.92
C GLY A 40 -7.71 -7.00 13.04
N GLN A 41 -6.47 -7.09 13.53
CA GLN A 41 -5.91 -6.23 14.58
C GLN A 41 -4.42 -5.98 14.31
N TYR A 42 -4.03 -5.91 13.04
CA TYR A 42 -2.65 -5.70 12.62
C TYR A 42 -2.59 -4.94 11.30
N SER A 43 -1.43 -4.39 10.98
CA SER A 43 -1.17 -3.56 9.81
C SER A 43 -0.03 -4.17 8.99
N LEU A 44 -0.10 -3.97 7.68
CA LEU A 44 0.90 -4.44 6.72
C LEU A 44 1.16 -3.34 5.69
N VAL A 45 2.43 -3.09 5.36
CA VAL A 45 2.81 -2.11 4.34
C VAL A 45 3.89 -2.67 3.43
N LEU A 46 3.92 -2.14 2.21
CA LEU A 46 4.93 -2.42 1.20
C LEU A 46 5.59 -1.10 0.84
N LYS A 47 6.89 -0.98 1.06
CA LYS A 47 7.65 0.20 0.66
C LYS A 47 7.96 0.17 -0.84
N SER A 48 8.32 1.32 -1.41
CA SER A 48 8.71 1.42 -2.82
C SER A 48 9.98 0.63 -3.17
N ASP A 49 10.82 0.32 -2.18
CA ASP A 49 11.99 -0.55 -2.33
C ASP A 49 11.66 -2.06 -2.36
N GLY A 50 10.38 -2.41 -2.18
CA GLY A 50 9.91 -3.80 -2.15
C GLY A 50 9.96 -4.46 -0.77
N SER A 51 10.40 -3.74 0.29
CA SER A 51 10.40 -4.27 1.66
C SER A 51 8.99 -4.26 2.25
N VAL A 52 8.68 -5.32 3.01
CA VAL A 52 7.38 -5.51 3.68
C VAL A 52 7.56 -5.32 5.17
N TRP A 53 6.68 -4.52 5.77
CA TRP A 53 6.69 -4.22 7.21
C TRP A 53 5.31 -4.47 7.80
N SER A 54 5.27 -4.92 9.05
CA SER A 54 4.03 -5.27 9.74
C SER A 54 4.08 -4.88 11.21
N TRP A 55 2.93 -4.67 11.85
CA TRP A 55 2.80 -4.42 13.29
C TRP A 55 1.37 -4.68 13.78
N GLY A 56 1.17 -4.73 15.10
CA GLY A 56 -0.09 -5.03 15.76
C GLY A 56 -0.13 -6.44 16.36
N TYR A 57 -1.33 -7.02 16.40
CA TYR A 57 -1.60 -8.37 16.89
C TYR A 57 -0.87 -9.46 16.09
N ASN A 58 -0.33 -10.47 16.78
CA ASN A 58 0.53 -11.50 16.18
C ASN A 58 0.34 -12.92 16.76
N ALA A 59 -0.77 -13.24 17.44
CA ALA A 59 -0.87 -14.53 18.12
C ALA A 59 -0.86 -15.75 17.17
N ASP A 60 -1.31 -15.58 15.93
CA ASP A 60 -1.26 -16.62 14.88
C ASP A 60 -0.02 -16.49 13.98
N GLY A 61 0.85 -15.49 14.23
CA GLY A 61 2.01 -15.18 13.42
C GLY A 61 1.72 -14.23 12.26
N GLU A 62 0.65 -13.43 12.32
CA GLU A 62 0.15 -12.49 11.30
C GLU A 62 1.20 -11.50 10.77
N LEU A 63 2.21 -11.19 11.58
CA LEU A 63 3.28 -10.26 11.23
C LEU A 63 4.35 -10.90 10.35
N GLY A 64 4.49 -12.23 10.40
CA GLY A 64 5.43 -12.99 9.57
C GLY A 64 6.90 -12.78 9.93
N ASP A 65 7.17 -12.25 11.14
CA ASP A 65 8.52 -11.95 11.66
C ASP A 65 9.18 -13.16 12.35
N GLY A 66 8.60 -14.36 12.21
CA GLY A 66 9.03 -15.58 12.87
C GLY A 66 8.58 -15.71 14.32
N THR A 67 7.90 -14.71 14.88
CA THR A 67 7.41 -14.71 16.26
C THR A 67 5.89 -14.80 16.32
N THR A 68 5.35 -14.87 17.54
CA THR A 68 3.91 -14.72 17.83
C THR A 68 3.66 -13.57 18.82
N THR A 69 4.55 -12.58 18.81
CA THR A 69 4.54 -11.45 19.76
C THR A 69 4.01 -10.20 19.07
N ASN A 70 3.06 -9.52 19.70
CA ASN A 70 2.51 -8.26 19.20
C ASN A 70 3.60 -7.18 19.09
N ARG A 71 3.44 -6.25 18.16
CA ARG A 71 4.37 -5.13 17.95
C ARG A 71 3.61 -3.81 17.91
N SER A 72 3.99 -2.83 18.74
CA SER A 72 3.41 -1.48 18.69
C SER A 72 4.15 -0.53 17.73
N THR A 73 5.21 -1.01 17.08
CA THR A 73 5.96 -0.30 16.03
C THR A 73 6.20 -1.24 14.84
N PRO A 74 6.35 -0.71 13.62
CA PRO A 74 6.64 -1.51 12.42
C PRO A 74 7.89 -2.37 12.55
N VAL A 75 7.77 -3.66 12.25
CA VAL A 75 8.90 -4.60 12.09
C VAL A 75 9.05 -5.02 10.63
N GLN A 76 10.30 -5.08 10.14
CA GLN A 76 10.58 -5.53 8.79
C GLN A 76 10.57 -7.05 8.70
N MET A 77 9.89 -7.59 7.70
CA MET A 77 10.01 -9.00 7.36
C MET A 77 11.35 -9.29 6.69
N GLN A 78 12.05 -10.30 7.19
CA GLN A 78 13.34 -10.73 6.67
C GLN A 78 13.19 -11.69 5.49
N ASN A 79 14.18 -11.72 4.60
CA ASN A 79 14.30 -12.68 3.49
C ASN A 79 13.15 -12.65 2.46
N LEU A 80 12.47 -11.50 2.30
CA LEU A 80 11.55 -11.25 1.19
C LEU A 80 12.21 -10.38 0.12
N THR A 81 12.10 -10.80 -1.14
CA THR A 81 12.52 -10.03 -2.31
C THR A 81 11.45 -10.10 -3.40
N GLY A 82 11.44 -9.09 -4.28
CA GLY A 82 10.57 -9.05 -5.45
C GLY A 82 9.08 -8.94 -5.12
N VAL A 83 8.70 -8.39 -3.95
CA VAL A 83 7.30 -8.21 -3.59
C VAL A 83 6.70 -7.05 -4.37
N THR A 84 5.54 -7.28 -4.99
CA THR A 84 4.83 -6.30 -5.82
C THR A 84 3.45 -5.92 -5.26
N ALA A 85 2.85 -6.76 -4.42
CA ALA A 85 1.60 -6.45 -3.73
C ALA A 85 1.49 -7.15 -2.38
N ILE A 86 0.64 -6.59 -1.52
CA ILE A 86 0.27 -7.12 -0.20
C ILE A 86 -1.25 -7.22 -0.08
N ALA A 87 -1.74 -8.14 0.74
CA ALA A 87 -3.13 -8.17 1.21
C ALA A 87 -3.17 -8.72 2.65
N ALA A 88 -4.15 -8.25 3.43
CA ALA A 88 -4.33 -8.65 4.82
C ALA A 88 -5.74 -9.24 5.02
N GLY A 89 -5.80 -10.46 5.55
CA GLY A 89 -7.01 -11.19 5.89
C GLY A 89 -7.47 -10.91 7.32
N GLY A 90 -8.29 -11.82 7.88
CA GLY A 90 -8.73 -11.69 9.27
C GLY A 90 -7.55 -11.81 10.23
N ASN A 91 -6.86 -12.93 10.16
CA ASN A 91 -5.70 -13.29 10.99
C ASN A 91 -4.57 -13.88 10.15
N TYR A 92 -4.42 -13.47 8.89
CA TYR A 92 -3.40 -14.01 7.99
C TYR A 92 -3.08 -13.01 6.88
N SER A 93 -1.85 -13.04 6.38
CA SER A 93 -1.34 -12.08 5.41
C SER A 93 -0.96 -12.76 4.11
N MET A 94 -0.92 -11.99 3.03
CA MET A 94 -0.55 -12.43 1.69
C MET A 94 0.40 -11.45 1.02
N ILE A 95 1.32 -11.96 0.22
CA ILE A 95 2.12 -11.18 -0.74
C ILE A 95 2.05 -11.81 -2.12
N LEU A 96 2.19 -10.96 -3.13
CA LEU A 96 2.46 -11.33 -4.51
C LEU A 96 3.90 -10.95 -4.84
N LYS A 97 4.65 -11.89 -5.40
CA LYS A 97 5.98 -11.63 -5.94
C LYS A 97 5.91 -11.34 -7.45
N SER A 98 6.95 -10.69 -7.97
CA SER A 98 7.10 -10.33 -9.39
C SER A 98 7.15 -11.54 -10.33
N ASP A 99 7.48 -12.72 -9.83
CA ASP A 99 7.44 -13.99 -10.55
C ASP A 99 6.02 -14.60 -10.64
N GLY A 100 5.01 -13.93 -10.06
CA GLY A 100 3.62 -14.38 -10.03
C GLY A 100 3.34 -15.43 -8.95
N THR A 101 4.27 -15.68 -8.02
CA THR A 101 4.03 -16.56 -6.86
C THR A 101 3.33 -15.83 -5.72
N VAL A 102 2.47 -16.55 -5.01
CA VAL A 102 1.74 -16.03 -3.85
C VAL A 102 2.27 -16.70 -2.59
N TRP A 103 2.61 -15.90 -1.60
CA TRP A 103 3.07 -16.37 -0.30
C TRP A 103 2.16 -15.83 0.79
N THR A 104 1.93 -16.65 1.82
CA THR A 104 0.96 -16.38 2.88
C THR A 104 1.51 -16.81 4.23
N TRP A 105 1.04 -16.20 5.31
CA TRP A 105 1.39 -16.57 6.69
C TRP A 105 0.30 -16.11 7.67
N GLY A 106 0.39 -16.52 8.93
CA GLY A 106 -0.61 -16.30 9.97
C GLY A 106 -1.49 -17.53 10.21
N GLY A 107 -2.74 -17.30 10.60
CA GLY A 107 -3.72 -18.31 10.94
C GLY A 107 -4.10 -19.20 9.76
N ASN A 108 -4.28 -20.50 10.02
CA ASN A 108 -4.54 -21.49 8.97
C ASN A 108 -5.61 -22.54 9.32
N SER A 109 -6.51 -22.23 10.26
CA SER A 109 -7.54 -23.18 10.71
C SER A 109 -8.50 -23.62 9.61
N TYR A 110 -8.69 -22.81 8.56
CA TYR A 110 -9.55 -23.11 7.41
C TYR A 110 -8.76 -23.44 6.14
N GLY A 111 -7.43 -23.54 6.22
CA GLY A 111 -6.58 -23.70 5.05
C GLY A 111 -6.37 -22.40 4.25
N GLN A 112 -6.61 -21.22 4.83
CA GLN A 112 -6.50 -19.92 4.15
C GLN A 112 -5.09 -19.58 3.65
N LEU A 113 -4.05 -20.33 4.08
CA LEU A 113 -2.70 -20.19 3.55
C LEU A 113 -2.50 -20.89 2.19
N GLY A 114 -3.35 -21.86 1.83
CA GLY A 114 -3.27 -22.50 0.51
C GLY A 114 -2.06 -23.42 0.32
N ASP A 115 -1.38 -23.79 1.41
CA ASP A 115 -0.19 -24.63 1.44
C ASP A 115 -0.50 -26.14 1.51
N GLY A 116 -1.78 -26.51 1.35
CA GLY A 116 -2.27 -27.88 1.48
C GLY A 116 -2.59 -28.31 2.91
N THR A 117 -2.26 -27.50 3.92
CA THR A 117 -2.53 -27.81 5.34
C THR A 117 -3.74 -27.02 5.86
N SER A 118 -4.41 -27.56 6.89
CA SER A 118 -5.54 -26.89 7.58
C SER A 118 -5.76 -27.48 8.97
N GLY A 119 -6.30 -26.69 9.89
CA GLY A 119 -6.72 -27.16 11.21
C GLY A 119 -5.95 -26.51 12.37
N SER A 120 -6.01 -27.12 13.55
CA SER A 120 -5.28 -26.63 14.72
C SER A 120 -3.78 -26.88 14.57
N GLY A 121 -2.94 -25.90 14.94
CA GLY A 121 -1.48 -26.02 14.89
C GLY A 121 -0.87 -25.88 13.49
N THR A 122 -1.64 -25.49 12.48
CA THR A 122 -1.15 -25.29 11.10
C THR A 122 -0.81 -23.84 10.75
N SER A 123 -0.99 -22.90 11.68
CA SER A 123 -0.59 -21.49 11.53
C SER A 123 0.92 -21.37 11.26
N LYS A 124 1.33 -20.32 10.55
CA LYS A 124 2.73 -20.09 10.14
C LYS A 124 3.17 -18.69 10.53
N SER A 125 4.22 -18.55 11.35
CA SER A 125 4.81 -17.24 11.68
C SER A 125 5.83 -16.75 10.64
N ILE A 126 6.01 -17.48 9.55
CA ILE A 126 6.85 -17.11 8.41
C ILE A 126 6.10 -17.40 7.09
N PRO A 127 6.39 -16.66 6.00
CA PRO A 127 5.78 -16.90 4.70
C PRO A 127 5.94 -18.35 4.20
N VAL A 128 4.83 -18.94 3.76
CA VAL A 128 4.78 -20.20 3.00
C VAL A 128 4.12 -19.96 1.64
N GLN A 129 4.54 -20.71 0.63
CA GLN A 129 4.00 -20.54 -0.72
C GLN A 129 2.66 -21.25 -0.88
N ALA A 130 1.66 -20.55 -1.43
CA ALA A 130 0.39 -21.15 -1.85
C ALA A 130 0.63 -22.06 -3.07
N GLN A 131 0.07 -23.28 -3.02
CA GLN A 131 0.34 -24.30 -4.03
C GLN A 131 -0.48 -24.12 -5.31
N ASN A 132 -0.01 -24.70 -6.41
CA ASN A 132 -0.78 -24.83 -7.67
C ASN A 132 -1.23 -23.50 -8.31
N LEU A 133 -0.49 -22.41 -8.05
CA LEU A 133 -0.71 -21.11 -8.66
C LEU A 133 0.48 -20.72 -9.55
N THR A 134 0.14 -20.21 -10.73
CA THR A 134 1.06 -19.57 -11.68
C THR A 134 0.34 -18.40 -12.33
N GLY A 135 1.09 -17.40 -12.79
CA GLY A 135 0.55 -16.26 -13.53
C GLY A 135 -0.43 -15.39 -12.72
N VAL A 136 -0.29 -15.35 -11.39
CA VAL A 136 -1.10 -14.47 -10.55
C VAL A 136 -0.68 -13.02 -10.77
N THR A 137 -1.66 -12.14 -10.96
CA THR A 137 -1.45 -10.69 -11.15
C THR A 137 -2.01 -9.88 -9.99
N THR A 138 -2.73 -10.52 -9.08
CA THR A 138 -3.61 -9.87 -8.13
C THR A 138 -3.96 -10.82 -7.00
N ILE A 139 -3.93 -10.29 -5.78
CA ILE A 139 -4.28 -10.99 -4.54
C ILE A 139 -5.35 -10.19 -3.78
N SER A 140 -6.24 -10.88 -3.08
CA SER A 140 -7.21 -10.28 -2.15
C SER A 140 -7.61 -11.30 -1.09
N SER A 141 -8.16 -10.82 0.02
CA SER A 141 -8.42 -11.64 1.21
C SER A 141 -9.77 -11.31 1.87
N GLY A 142 -10.58 -12.35 2.04
CA GLY A 142 -11.71 -12.36 2.95
C GLY A 142 -11.30 -12.72 4.38
N ASN A 143 -12.27 -12.85 5.30
CA ASN A 143 -11.95 -13.03 6.71
C ASN A 143 -11.17 -14.34 6.99
N GLY A 144 -11.50 -15.39 6.26
CA GLY A 144 -10.80 -16.68 6.35
C GLY A 144 -10.67 -17.39 5.01
N HIS A 145 -10.76 -16.65 3.90
CA HIS A 145 -10.62 -17.20 2.55
C HIS A 145 -9.81 -16.24 1.69
N SER A 146 -9.03 -16.78 0.77
CA SER A 146 -8.13 -16.05 -0.11
C SER A 146 -8.67 -16.07 -1.53
N LEU A 147 -8.40 -15.01 -2.28
CA LEU A 147 -8.76 -14.86 -3.69
C LEU A 147 -7.55 -14.40 -4.49
N VAL A 148 -7.39 -14.92 -5.70
CA VAL A 148 -6.40 -14.43 -6.66
C VAL A 148 -7.00 -14.31 -8.05
N LEU A 149 -6.51 -13.34 -8.81
CA LEU A 149 -6.79 -13.19 -10.24
C LEU A 149 -5.52 -13.52 -11.00
N LYS A 150 -5.66 -14.37 -12.00
CA LYS A 150 -4.58 -14.72 -12.93
C LYS A 150 -4.60 -13.81 -14.15
N SER A 151 -3.49 -13.76 -14.87
CA SER A 151 -3.31 -12.97 -16.10
C SER A 151 -4.28 -13.35 -17.23
N ASP A 152 -4.82 -14.57 -17.20
CA ASP A 152 -5.86 -15.05 -18.14
C ASP A 152 -7.28 -14.57 -17.79
N GLY A 153 -7.44 -13.79 -16.72
CA GLY A 153 -8.73 -13.27 -16.26
C GLY A 153 -9.56 -14.27 -15.44
N THR A 154 -8.98 -15.41 -15.03
CA THR A 154 -9.63 -16.39 -14.14
C THR A 154 -9.41 -16.06 -12.66
N VAL A 155 -10.41 -16.35 -11.84
CA VAL A 155 -10.35 -16.17 -10.38
C VAL A 155 -10.20 -17.53 -9.71
N TRP A 156 -9.31 -17.61 -8.73
CA TRP A 156 -9.09 -18.78 -7.90
C TRP A 156 -9.25 -18.41 -6.43
N ALA A 157 -9.77 -19.35 -5.64
CA ALA A 157 -10.12 -19.14 -4.24
C ALA A 157 -9.70 -20.35 -3.39
N TRP A 158 -9.43 -20.13 -2.11
CA TRP A 158 -9.21 -21.20 -1.11
C TRP A 158 -9.46 -20.69 0.31
N GLY A 159 -9.38 -21.59 1.29
CA GLY A 159 -9.68 -21.34 2.69
C GLY A 159 -11.11 -21.73 3.06
N ARG A 160 -11.71 -20.94 3.95
CA ARG A 160 -13.05 -21.17 4.51
C ARG A 160 -14.10 -21.19 3.40
N ASN A 161 -15.03 -22.15 3.41
CA ASN A 161 -16.13 -22.23 2.45
C ASN A 161 -17.51 -22.51 3.06
N TYR A 162 -17.67 -22.36 4.38
CA TYR A 162 -18.94 -22.61 5.07
C TYR A 162 -20.18 -21.95 4.42
N ASN A 163 -20.05 -20.72 3.90
CA ASN A 163 -21.12 -19.99 3.22
C ASN A 163 -20.93 -19.90 1.70
N HIS A 164 -20.18 -20.82 1.10
CA HIS A 164 -19.88 -20.84 -0.32
C HIS A 164 -19.03 -19.67 -0.86
N GLN A 165 -18.29 -18.97 0.00
CA GLN A 165 -17.45 -17.83 -0.41
C GLN A 165 -16.35 -18.17 -1.43
N LEU A 166 -16.07 -19.46 -1.70
CA LEU A 166 -15.16 -19.88 -2.76
C LEU A 166 -15.80 -19.93 -4.16
N GLY A 167 -17.14 -19.95 -4.28
CA GLY A 167 -17.81 -19.84 -5.58
C GLY A 167 -17.63 -21.06 -6.50
N ILE A 168 -17.41 -22.24 -5.90
CA ILE A 168 -17.05 -23.48 -6.60
C ILE A 168 -18.26 -24.37 -6.96
N GLY A 169 -19.48 -23.91 -6.71
CA GLY A 169 -20.72 -24.62 -7.06
C GLY A 169 -20.92 -25.92 -6.30
N ASP A 170 -20.55 -25.94 -5.03
CA ASP A 170 -20.91 -26.97 -4.06
C ASP A 170 -22.42 -26.91 -3.75
N SER A 171 -22.98 -28.07 -3.42
CA SER A 171 -24.41 -28.24 -3.11
C SER A 171 -24.75 -28.02 -1.63
N THR A 172 -23.74 -27.96 -0.77
CA THR A 172 -23.87 -27.95 0.69
C THR A 172 -23.07 -26.82 1.30
N SER A 173 -23.70 -26.07 2.22
CA SER A 173 -23.04 -25.16 3.14
C SER A 173 -22.75 -25.93 4.43
N GLY A 174 -21.56 -25.79 5.02
CA GLY A 174 -21.29 -26.47 6.29
C GLY A 174 -19.81 -26.69 6.61
N PRO A 175 -19.53 -27.35 7.76
CA PRO A 175 -18.18 -27.76 8.12
C PRO A 175 -17.67 -28.82 7.12
N GLY A 176 -16.38 -28.77 6.80
CA GLY A 176 -15.73 -29.72 5.87
C GLY A 176 -15.70 -29.28 4.40
N GLU A 177 -16.31 -28.14 4.06
CA GLU A 177 -16.31 -27.62 2.69
C GLU A 177 -15.08 -26.76 2.36
N ASP A 178 -14.27 -26.43 3.37
CA ASP A 178 -13.05 -25.64 3.23
C ASP A 178 -12.06 -26.29 2.24
N LYS A 179 -11.17 -25.48 1.67
CA LYS A 179 -10.17 -25.94 0.69
C LYS A 179 -8.80 -25.41 1.10
N SER A 180 -7.87 -26.31 1.43
CA SER A 180 -6.50 -25.93 1.78
C SER A 180 -5.59 -25.69 0.56
N THR A 181 -6.14 -25.81 -0.66
CA THR A 181 -5.44 -25.49 -1.91
C THR A 181 -6.31 -24.65 -2.83
N PRO A 182 -5.71 -23.78 -3.66
CA PRO A 182 -6.41 -22.97 -4.65
C PRO A 182 -7.28 -23.78 -5.62
N ILE A 183 -8.54 -23.35 -5.78
CA ILE A 183 -9.52 -23.91 -6.71
C ILE A 183 -10.16 -22.79 -7.54
N GLN A 184 -10.38 -23.04 -8.83
CA GLN A 184 -10.97 -22.05 -9.72
C GLN A 184 -12.45 -21.78 -9.40
N VAL A 185 -12.83 -20.50 -9.38
CA VAL A 185 -14.22 -20.05 -9.27
C VAL A 185 -14.98 -20.43 -10.54
N LYS A 186 -16.17 -21.03 -10.41
CA LYS A 186 -16.95 -21.49 -11.57
C LYS A 186 -17.64 -20.35 -12.30
N ASN A 187 -17.81 -20.53 -13.61
CA ASN A 187 -18.63 -19.67 -14.48
C ASN A 187 -18.24 -18.18 -14.47
N LEU A 188 -16.96 -17.88 -14.23
CA LEU A 188 -16.45 -16.51 -14.15
C LEU A 188 -15.19 -16.37 -15.01
N ALA A 189 -15.19 -15.35 -15.88
CA ALA A 189 -14.09 -15.02 -16.78
C ALA A 189 -14.13 -13.52 -17.11
N GLY A 190 -13.03 -12.98 -17.63
CA GLY A 190 -12.90 -11.57 -17.99
C GLY A 190 -12.87 -10.65 -16.76
N VAL A 191 -12.39 -11.15 -15.63
CA VAL A 191 -12.28 -10.40 -14.38
C VAL A 191 -11.07 -9.47 -14.41
N THR A 192 -11.22 -8.28 -13.87
CA THR A 192 -10.17 -7.25 -13.78
C THR A 192 -9.90 -6.78 -12.35
N ALA A 193 -10.79 -7.05 -11.40
CA ALA A 193 -10.55 -6.83 -9.98
C ALA A 193 -11.37 -7.79 -9.11
N ILE A 194 -10.90 -8.05 -7.90
CA ILE A 194 -11.51 -8.96 -6.92
C ILE A 194 -11.46 -8.33 -5.52
N ALA A 195 -12.44 -8.66 -4.67
CA ALA A 195 -12.45 -8.28 -3.27
C ALA A 195 -13.09 -9.38 -2.41
N GLY A 196 -12.52 -9.64 -1.23
CA GLY A 196 -13.06 -10.60 -0.26
C GLY A 196 -13.70 -9.91 0.95
N GLY A 197 -14.96 -10.22 1.23
CA GLY A 197 -15.65 -9.75 2.44
C GLY A 197 -15.52 -10.72 3.61
N GLY A 198 -16.41 -10.58 4.60
CA GLY A 198 -16.43 -11.48 5.77
C GLY A 198 -16.72 -12.94 5.41
N ILE A 199 -17.77 -13.15 4.63
CA ILE A 199 -18.28 -14.48 4.20
C ILE A 199 -18.74 -14.50 2.74
N HIS A 200 -18.27 -13.56 1.92
CA HIS A 200 -18.65 -13.41 0.52
C HIS A 200 -17.48 -12.87 -0.30
N SER A 201 -17.62 -12.88 -1.61
CA SER A 201 -16.60 -12.47 -2.57
C SER A 201 -17.23 -11.64 -3.69
N ILE A 202 -16.44 -10.72 -4.26
CA ILE A 202 -16.85 -9.82 -5.34
C ILE A 202 -15.80 -9.87 -6.45
N ALA A 203 -16.26 -9.79 -7.70
CA ALA A 203 -15.42 -9.61 -8.87
C ALA A 203 -15.99 -8.52 -9.79
N LEU A 204 -15.11 -7.68 -10.31
CA LEU A 204 -15.40 -6.71 -11.37
C LEU A 204 -14.91 -7.27 -12.69
N LYS A 205 -15.78 -7.31 -13.70
CA LYS A 205 -15.42 -7.68 -15.07
C LYS A 205 -15.00 -6.46 -15.90
N SER A 206 -14.28 -6.73 -16.98
CA SER A 206 -13.83 -5.72 -17.94
C SER A 206 -14.98 -4.98 -18.64
N ASP A 207 -16.18 -5.56 -18.69
CA ASP A 207 -17.40 -4.93 -19.21
C ASP A 207 -18.08 -3.97 -18.21
N GLY A 208 -17.49 -3.78 -17.02
CA GLY A 208 -18.01 -2.91 -15.97
C GLY A 208 -19.14 -3.52 -15.15
N THR A 209 -19.42 -4.83 -15.30
CA THR A 209 -20.39 -5.57 -14.47
C THR A 209 -19.75 -6.14 -13.21
N LEU A 210 -20.55 -6.25 -12.14
CA LEU A 210 -20.13 -6.85 -10.88
C LEU A 210 -20.78 -8.21 -10.67
N TRP A 211 -20.00 -9.13 -10.12
CA TRP A 211 -20.41 -10.49 -9.80
C TRP A 211 -20.04 -10.79 -8.35
N THR A 212 -20.94 -11.44 -7.62
CA THR A 212 -20.77 -11.75 -6.20
C THR A 212 -21.19 -13.18 -5.90
N TRP A 213 -20.64 -13.78 -4.85
CA TRP A 213 -21.03 -15.11 -4.38
C TRP A 213 -20.70 -15.28 -2.89
N GLY A 214 -21.21 -16.35 -2.29
CA GLY A 214 -21.05 -16.65 -0.88
C GLY A 214 -22.30 -16.35 -0.05
N GLY A 215 -22.08 -15.99 1.22
CA GLY A 215 -23.13 -15.67 2.18
C GLY A 215 -23.92 -14.43 1.78
N ASN A 216 -25.23 -14.42 2.05
CA ASN A 216 -26.14 -13.36 1.60
C ASN A 216 -27.23 -12.98 2.62
N THR A 217 -27.07 -13.31 3.90
CA THR A 217 -28.10 -13.04 4.92
C THR A 217 -28.54 -11.57 4.98
N TYR A 218 -27.62 -10.64 4.66
CA TYR A 218 -27.86 -9.20 4.67
C TYR A 218 -28.08 -8.60 3.27
N GLY A 219 -28.11 -9.42 2.22
CA GLY A 219 -28.23 -8.91 0.84
C GLY A 219 -26.90 -8.45 0.24
N GLN A 220 -25.75 -8.84 0.82
CA GLN A 220 -24.41 -8.46 0.33
C GLN A 220 -24.11 -8.92 -1.11
N LEU A 221 -24.91 -9.81 -1.69
CA LEU A 221 -24.75 -10.18 -3.10
C LEU A 221 -25.40 -9.19 -4.09
N GLY A 222 -26.25 -8.26 -3.62
CA GLY A 222 -26.80 -7.20 -4.47
C GLY A 222 -27.71 -7.71 -5.61
N ASP A 223 -28.13 -8.97 -5.57
CA ASP A 223 -28.96 -9.62 -6.59
C ASP A 223 -30.47 -9.46 -6.33
N GLY A 224 -30.84 -8.63 -5.36
CA GLY A 224 -32.21 -8.42 -4.88
C GLY A 224 -32.70 -9.50 -3.92
N THR A 225 -31.87 -10.49 -3.57
CA THR A 225 -32.24 -11.59 -2.66
C THR A 225 -31.43 -11.55 -1.37
N THR A 226 -31.71 -12.48 -0.45
CA THR A 226 -30.92 -12.73 0.76
C THR A 226 -30.56 -14.20 0.90
N LYS A 227 -30.39 -14.90 -0.23
CA LYS A 227 -30.03 -16.32 -0.27
C LYS A 227 -28.58 -16.47 -0.74
N ASP A 228 -27.84 -17.30 -0.02
CA ASP A 228 -26.45 -17.61 -0.34
C ASP A 228 -26.34 -18.18 -1.77
N LYS A 229 -25.19 -17.98 -2.41
CA LYS A 229 -24.93 -18.45 -3.78
C LYS A 229 -23.59 -19.14 -3.85
N SER A 230 -23.60 -20.41 -4.25
CA SER A 230 -22.38 -21.18 -4.47
C SER A 230 -21.69 -20.94 -5.80
N THR A 231 -22.29 -20.13 -6.68
CA THR A 231 -21.66 -19.66 -7.91
C THR A 231 -21.88 -18.15 -8.05
N PRO A 232 -20.98 -17.45 -8.77
CA PRO A 232 -21.12 -16.03 -9.05
C PRO A 232 -22.48 -15.66 -9.64
N VAL A 233 -23.12 -14.63 -9.06
CA VAL A 233 -24.34 -13.98 -9.55
C VAL A 233 -24.07 -12.51 -9.83
N GLN A 234 -24.66 -11.98 -10.89
CA GLN A 234 -24.51 -10.57 -11.24
C GLN A 234 -25.28 -9.65 -10.28
N VAL A 235 -24.64 -8.57 -9.84
CA VAL A 235 -25.28 -7.47 -9.09
C VAL A 235 -26.25 -6.73 -10.00
N LYS A 236 -27.47 -6.45 -9.52
CA LYS A 236 -28.51 -5.81 -10.34
C LYS A 236 -28.31 -4.30 -10.43
N ASN A 237 -28.69 -3.75 -11.60
CA ASN A 237 -28.87 -2.32 -11.83
C ASN A 237 -27.61 -1.46 -11.60
N LEU A 238 -26.42 -2.04 -11.76
CA LEU A 238 -25.15 -1.34 -11.63
C LEU A 238 -24.24 -1.62 -12.82
N THR A 239 -23.75 -0.57 -13.45
CA THR A 239 -22.88 -0.59 -14.64
C THR A 239 -21.81 0.49 -14.53
N ASN A 240 -20.79 0.49 -15.40
CA ASN A 240 -19.71 1.49 -15.39
C ASN A 240 -18.96 1.56 -14.05
N VAL A 241 -18.83 0.41 -13.37
CA VAL A 241 -18.04 0.31 -12.14
C VAL A 241 -16.56 0.24 -12.50
N ILE A 242 -15.73 0.97 -11.76
CA ILE A 242 -14.28 1.04 -11.94
C ILE A 242 -13.50 0.52 -10.73
N ALA A 243 -14.14 0.42 -9.57
CA ALA A 243 -13.53 -0.08 -8.34
C ALA A 243 -14.57 -0.72 -7.42
N ILE A 244 -14.13 -1.66 -6.60
CA ILE A 244 -14.94 -2.43 -5.64
C ILE A 244 -14.24 -2.53 -4.30
N ALA A 245 -15.00 -2.59 -3.21
CA ALA A 245 -14.51 -2.96 -1.90
C ALA A 245 -15.56 -3.80 -1.17
N ALA A 246 -15.12 -4.68 -0.27
CA ALA A 246 -15.99 -5.57 0.49
C ALA A 246 -15.77 -5.35 1.98
N GLY A 247 -16.82 -4.97 2.70
CA GLY A 247 -16.81 -4.97 4.16
C GLY A 247 -17.17 -6.34 4.71
N TYR A 248 -17.44 -6.44 6.02
CA TYR A 248 -17.73 -7.75 6.62
C TYR A 248 -19.02 -8.38 6.07
N ASN A 249 -20.10 -7.59 5.94
CA ASN A 249 -21.42 -8.04 5.47
C ASN A 249 -22.07 -7.06 4.47
N TYR A 250 -21.28 -6.25 3.78
CA TYR A 250 -21.75 -5.25 2.83
C TYR A 250 -20.67 -4.96 1.79
N CYS A 251 -21.03 -4.26 0.72
CA CYS A 251 -20.18 -3.99 -0.43
C CYS A 251 -20.21 -2.51 -0.80
N LEU A 252 -19.12 -2.04 -1.43
CA LEU A 252 -19.01 -0.74 -2.06
C LEU A 252 -18.61 -0.90 -3.54
N ALA A 253 -19.08 0.01 -4.37
CA ALA A 253 -18.68 0.13 -5.77
C ALA A 253 -18.50 1.61 -6.14
N LEU A 254 -17.41 1.92 -6.81
CA LEU A 254 -17.13 3.24 -7.37
C LEU A 254 -17.42 3.22 -8.87
N LYS A 255 -18.27 4.13 -9.33
CA LYS A 255 -18.55 4.32 -10.76
C LYS A 255 -17.59 5.31 -11.39
N SER A 256 -17.41 5.22 -12.71
CA SER A 256 -16.53 6.12 -13.48
C SER A 256 -16.87 7.61 -13.41
N ASN A 257 -18.09 7.95 -12.97
CA ASN A 257 -18.53 9.33 -12.75
C ASN A 257 -18.24 9.85 -11.33
N GLY A 258 -17.47 9.12 -10.52
CA GLY A 258 -17.11 9.52 -9.15
C GLY A 258 -18.20 9.28 -8.10
N THR A 259 -19.30 8.59 -8.43
CA THR A 259 -20.34 8.23 -7.46
C THR A 259 -20.06 6.89 -6.79
N VAL A 260 -20.36 6.80 -5.49
CA VAL A 260 -20.20 5.57 -4.69
C VAL A 260 -21.58 4.94 -4.45
N TRP A 261 -21.62 3.62 -4.59
CA TRP A 261 -22.82 2.80 -4.38
C TRP A 261 -22.51 1.71 -3.37
N ALA A 262 -23.49 1.38 -2.53
CA ALA A 262 -23.34 0.43 -1.44
C ALA A 262 -24.56 -0.50 -1.32
N TRP A 263 -24.37 -1.72 -0.83
CA TRP A 263 -25.46 -2.65 -0.51
C TRP A 263 -25.02 -3.68 0.54
N GLY A 264 -25.98 -4.38 1.15
CA GLY A 264 -25.77 -5.34 2.23
C GLY A 264 -26.30 -4.83 3.57
N ARG A 265 -25.59 -5.17 4.66
CA ARG A 265 -25.93 -4.76 6.03
C ARG A 265 -25.79 -3.24 6.19
N ASN A 266 -26.73 -2.60 6.91
CA ASN A 266 -26.71 -1.16 7.19
C ASN A 266 -27.14 -0.85 8.63
N TYR A 267 -26.59 -1.56 9.62
CA TYR A 267 -27.05 -1.37 11.01
C TYR A 267 -26.48 -0.10 11.63
N ASN A 268 -25.25 0.24 11.27
CA ASN A 268 -24.50 1.37 11.78
C ASN A 268 -24.41 2.53 10.77
N GLY A 269 -25.03 2.39 9.60
CA GLY A 269 -24.96 3.37 8.52
C GLY A 269 -23.85 3.11 7.50
N GLU A 270 -23.35 1.86 7.43
CA GLU A 270 -22.28 1.40 6.53
C GLU A 270 -22.53 1.76 5.06
N LEU A 271 -23.79 1.91 4.65
CA LEU A 271 -24.14 2.22 3.27
C LEU A 271 -24.13 3.72 2.96
N GLY A 272 -24.02 4.59 3.96
CA GLY A 272 -23.90 6.04 3.77
C GLY A 272 -25.09 6.70 3.07
N ASP A 273 -26.25 6.04 3.05
CA ASP A 273 -27.47 6.48 2.37
C ASP A 273 -28.40 7.31 3.28
N GLY A 274 -27.91 7.75 4.44
CA GLY A 274 -28.68 8.46 5.45
C GLY A 274 -29.61 7.57 6.27
N THR A 275 -29.65 6.25 6.01
CA THR A 275 -30.43 5.29 6.79
C THR A 275 -29.53 4.42 7.68
N GLY A 276 -30.10 3.87 8.75
CA GLY A 276 -29.40 2.97 9.67
C GLY A 276 -30.34 2.40 10.72
N GLY A 277 -29.85 1.47 11.54
CA GLY A 277 -30.59 0.86 12.64
C GLY A 277 -30.70 -0.66 12.54
N TYR A 278 -31.06 -1.30 13.65
CA TYR A 278 -31.15 -2.75 13.74
C TYR A 278 -32.09 -3.34 12.68
N GLY A 279 -31.60 -4.33 11.93
CA GLY A 279 -32.37 -5.01 10.87
C GLY A 279 -32.37 -4.28 9.52
N VAL A 280 -31.86 -3.05 9.44
CA VAL A 280 -31.79 -2.31 8.17
C VAL A 280 -30.74 -2.92 7.25
N LYS A 281 -31.16 -3.24 6.03
CA LYS A 281 -30.31 -3.83 4.99
C LYS A 281 -30.83 -3.48 3.60
N LYS A 282 -29.96 -3.57 2.58
CA LYS A 282 -30.31 -3.34 1.17
C LYS A 282 -29.80 -4.50 0.34
N SER A 283 -30.70 -5.27 -0.28
CA SER A 283 -30.31 -6.36 -1.20
C SER A 283 -30.05 -5.89 -2.63
N ALA A 284 -30.10 -4.58 -2.88
CA ALA A 284 -29.78 -3.95 -4.14
C ALA A 284 -28.93 -2.69 -3.87
N PRO A 285 -28.05 -2.28 -4.82
CA PRO A 285 -27.25 -1.07 -4.70
C PRO A 285 -28.08 0.18 -4.42
N VAL A 286 -27.65 0.96 -3.42
CA VAL A 286 -28.11 2.32 -3.13
C VAL A 286 -26.93 3.28 -3.25
N GLN A 287 -27.20 4.53 -3.64
CA GLN A 287 -26.16 5.54 -3.78
C GLN A 287 -25.81 6.15 -2.41
N VAL A 288 -24.51 6.30 -2.13
CA VAL A 288 -24.01 7.05 -0.97
C VAL A 288 -24.34 8.53 -1.14
N GLN A 289 -24.85 9.17 -0.09
CA GLN A 289 -25.26 10.57 -0.13
C GLN A 289 -24.10 11.53 0.18
N ASN A 290 -24.23 12.77 -0.28
CA ASN A 290 -23.37 13.90 0.11
C ASN A 290 -21.86 13.72 -0.17
N ILE A 291 -21.50 12.92 -1.17
CA ILE A 291 -20.11 12.77 -1.62
C ILE A 291 -20.01 12.65 -3.13
N THR A 292 -19.04 13.37 -3.71
CA THR A 292 -18.72 13.40 -5.15
C THR A 292 -17.21 13.37 -5.34
N ASP A 293 -16.76 13.26 -6.60
CA ASP A 293 -15.35 13.37 -6.98
C ASP A 293 -14.46 12.32 -6.30
N VAL A 294 -15.05 11.16 -5.98
CA VAL A 294 -14.37 10.02 -5.37
C VAL A 294 -13.51 9.32 -6.41
N ILE A 295 -12.26 9.03 -6.03
CA ILE A 295 -11.27 8.33 -6.85
C ILE A 295 -10.92 6.95 -6.31
N ALA A 296 -11.10 6.70 -5.01
CA ALA A 296 -10.89 5.38 -4.42
C ALA A 296 -11.86 5.13 -3.26
N ILE A 297 -12.08 3.85 -2.93
CA ILE A 297 -12.96 3.39 -1.87
C ILE A 297 -12.27 2.28 -1.07
N ALA A 298 -12.58 2.17 0.21
CA ALA A 298 -12.18 1.06 1.06
C ALA A 298 -13.31 0.72 2.04
N ALA A 299 -13.31 -0.49 2.58
CA ALA A 299 -14.36 -0.98 3.45
C ALA A 299 -13.79 -1.63 4.71
N GLY A 300 -14.24 -1.17 5.88
CA GLY A 300 -14.00 -1.79 7.17
C GLY A 300 -15.03 -2.85 7.55
N TYR A 301 -15.06 -3.22 8.84
CA TYR A 301 -15.95 -4.26 9.35
C TYR A 301 -17.41 -3.85 9.20
N ASP A 302 -17.71 -2.67 9.73
CA ASP A 302 -19.02 -2.03 9.74
C ASP A 302 -18.88 -0.51 9.54
N TYR A 303 -17.87 -0.07 8.78
CA TYR A 303 -17.66 1.32 8.38
C TYR A 303 -17.00 1.36 6.99
N SER A 304 -17.12 2.48 6.29
CA SER A 304 -16.68 2.65 4.90
C SER A 304 -15.83 3.89 4.74
N PHE A 305 -15.06 3.92 3.65
CA PHE A 305 -14.23 5.04 3.27
C PHE A 305 -14.33 5.42 1.79
N ALA A 306 -14.05 6.70 1.51
CA ALA A 306 -13.82 7.24 0.19
C ALA A 306 -12.64 8.21 0.20
N LEU A 307 -11.79 8.14 -0.84
CA LEU A 307 -10.75 9.12 -1.14
C LEU A 307 -11.25 10.01 -2.28
N LYS A 308 -11.24 11.32 -2.06
CA LYS A 308 -11.58 12.29 -3.10
C LYS A 308 -10.35 12.73 -3.88
N SER A 309 -10.58 13.23 -5.10
CA SER A 309 -9.54 13.76 -5.99
C SER A 309 -8.77 14.97 -5.44
N ASP A 310 -9.33 15.65 -4.43
CA ASP A 310 -8.66 16.74 -3.69
C ASP A 310 -7.70 16.24 -2.58
N GLY A 311 -7.50 14.92 -2.47
CA GLY A 311 -6.62 14.31 -1.46
C GLY A 311 -7.24 14.18 -0.07
N THR A 312 -8.53 14.49 0.11
CA THR A 312 -9.23 14.32 1.39
C THR A 312 -9.83 12.92 1.53
N ALA A 313 -9.74 12.35 2.73
CA ALA A 313 -10.40 11.10 3.09
C ALA A 313 -11.73 11.35 3.81
N TRP A 314 -12.73 10.54 3.51
CA TRP A 314 -14.08 10.59 4.07
C TRP A 314 -14.52 9.22 4.55
N ALA A 315 -15.24 9.16 5.67
CA ALA A 315 -15.62 7.94 6.35
C ALA A 315 -17.10 7.95 6.77
N TRP A 316 -17.73 6.79 6.92
CA TRP A 316 -19.09 6.66 7.50
C TRP A 316 -19.33 5.24 8.04
N GLY A 317 -20.43 5.04 8.76
CA GLY A 317 -20.80 3.79 9.41
C GLY A 317 -20.49 3.78 10.91
N GLY A 318 -20.17 2.60 11.45
CA GLY A 318 -19.86 2.37 12.86
C GLY A 318 -18.60 3.11 13.30
N ASN A 319 -18.62 3.68 14.51
CA ASN A 319 -17.50 4.49 15.02
C ASN A 319 -17.16 4.23 16.49
N MET A 320 -17.60 3.13 17.08
CA MET A 320 -17.41 2.87 18.52
C MET A 320 -15.94 2.92 18.97
N THR A 321 -15.01 2.64 18.06
CA THR A 321 -13.57 2.64 18.29
C THR A 321 -12.85 3.88 17.75
N GLY A 322 -13.57 4.88 17.20
CA GLY A 322 -12.97 6.06 16.58
C GLY A 322 -12.44 5.83 15.16
N VAL A 323 -12.80 4.70 14.53
CA VAL A 323 -12.35 4.29 13.18
C VAL A 323 -12.71 5.26 12.06
N LEU A 324 -13.66 6.18 12.26
CA LEU A 324 -13.96 7.22 11.29
C LEU A 324 -12.95 8.37 11.29
N GLY A 325 -12.13 8.51 12.34
CA GLY A 325 -11.09 9.53 12.41
C GLY A 325 -11.62 10.97 12.46
N ASP A 326 -12.89 11.15 12.85
CA ASP A 326 -13.58 12.43 12.89
C ASP A 326 -13.49 13.11 14.27
N GLY A 327 -12.66 12.58 15.17
CA GLY A 327 -12.51 13.04 16.55
C GLY A 327 -13.59 12.58 17.50
N THR A 328 -14.54 11.75 17.05
CA THR A 328 -15.66 11.25 17.86
C THR A 328 -15.68 9.72 17.93
N THR A 329 -16.64 9.19 18.67
CA THR A 329 -16.99 7.76 18.66
C THR A 329 -18.43 7.52 18.20
N GLU A 330 -19.03 8.52 17.56
CA GLU A 330 -20.42 8.50 17.11
C GLU A 330 -20.50 7.96 15.68
N SER A 331 -21.39 6.99 15.45
CA SER A 331 -21.63 6.45 14.12
C SER A 331 -22.19 7.51 13.18
N ARG A 332 -21.86 7.43 11.89
CA ARG A 332 -22.28 8.40 10.87
C ARG A 332 -23.08 7.71 9.78
N LEU A 333 -24.34 8.11 9.58
CA LEU A 333 -25.19 7.55 8.53
C LEU A 333 -24.90 8.13 7.13
N THR A 334 -24.07 9.16 7.07
CA THR A 334 -23.60 9.82 5.85
C THR A 334 -22.11 10.11 5.97
N PRO A 335 -21.37 10.26 4.86
CA PRO A 335 -19.95 10.61 4.86
C PRO A 335 -19.60 11.81 5.76
N VAL A 336 -18.55 11.67 6.56
CA VAL A 336 -17.87 12.72 7.32
C VAL A 336 -16.40 12.77 6.91
N GLN A 337 -15.80 13.95 6.90
CA GLN A 337 -14.38 14.09 6.57
C GLN A 337 -13.50 13.59 7.74
N VAL A 338 -12.46 12.82 7.41
CA VAL A 338 -11.42 12.41 8.36
C VAL A 338 -10.57 13.63 8.74
N GLN A 339 -10.32 13.85 10.03
CA GLN A 339 -9.54 15.01 10.47
C GLN A 339 -8.06 14.89 10.09
N ASN A 340 -7.45 16.00 9.69
CA ASN A 340 -6.00 16.13 9.44
C ASN A 340 -5.42 15.21 8.35
N ILE A 341 -6.25 14.56 7.54
CA ILE A 341 -5.82 13.83 6.34
C ILE A 341 -6.04 14.69 5.11
N THR A 342 -4.92 15.13 4.54
CA THR A 342 -4.81 15.87 3.27
C THR A 342 -3.75 15.18 2.41
N ASP A 343 -3.79 15.40 1.10
CA ASP A 343 -2.85 14.80 0.14
C ASP A 343 -2.76 13.27 0.24
N ALA A 344 -3.86 12.62 0.64
CA ALA A 344 -3.93 11.16 0.70
C ALA A 344 -3.93 10.57 -0.71
N VAL A 345 -3.18 9.48 -0.88
CA VAL A 345 -3.09 8.70 -2.12
C VAL A 345 -3.62 7.27 -1.96
N ALA A 346 -3.72 6.79 -0.72
CA ALA A 346 -4.39 5.53 -0.41
C ALA A 346 -5.03 5.57 0.98
N ILE A 347 -6.07 4.75 1.14
CA ILE A 347 -6.78 4.52 2.40
C ILE A 347 -7.04 3.02 2.53
N ALA A 348 -6.99 2.50 3.75
CA ALA A 348 -7.28 1.10 4.01
C ALA A 348 -8.06 0.97 5.32
N GLY A 349 -8.99 0.02 5.34
CA GLY A 349 -9.76 -0.38 6.51
C GLY A 349 -10.13 -1.85 6.38
N ARG A 350 -10.41 -2.51 7.49
CA ARG A 350 -10.92 -3.90 7.47
C ARG A 350 -11.69 -4.29 8.70
N SER A 351 -11.11 -4.02 9.88
CA SER A 351 -11.65 -4.51 11.14
C SER A 351 -11.85 -3.36 12.12
N SER A 352 -10.85 -3.04 12.94
CA SER A 352 -11.00 -2.18 14.11
C SER A 352 -10.17 -0.89 14.07
N HIS A 353 -9.30 -0.74 13.07
CA HIS A 353 -8.50 0.45 12.82
C HIS A 353 -8.43 0.76 11.32
N SER A 354 -7.83 1.89 11.01
CA SER A 354 -7.80 2.51 9.68
C SER A 354 -6.40 3.05 9.40
N LEU A 355 -6.01 3.03 8.12
CA LEU A 355 -4.75 3.59 7.64
C LEU A 355 -4.98 4.56 6.48
N ALA A 356 -4.14 5.58 6.39
CA ALA A 356 -3.97 6.41 5.20
C ALA A 356 -2.50 6.54 4.83
N LEU A 357 -2.22 6.56 3.53
CA LEU A 357 -0.93 6.90 2.96
C LEU A 357 -1.05 8.27 2.29
N LYS A 358 -0.18 9.20 2.67
CA LYS A 358 -0.07 10.50 2.03
C LYS A 358 0.93 10.47 0.87
N SER A 359 0.81 11.43 -0.04
CA SER A 359 1.69 11.57 -1.22
C SER A 359 3.16 11.81 -0.87
N ASP A 360 3.45 12.28 0.35
CA ASP A 360 4.80 12.43 0.91
C ASP A 360 5.39 11.11 1.45
N GLY A 361 4.65 10.01 1.34
CA GLY A 361 5.04 8.68 1.80
C GLY A 361 4.74 8.39 3.27
N THR A 362 4.24 9.36 4.03
CA THR A 362 3.91 9.15 5.44
C THR A 362 2.66 8.30 5.64
N VAL A 363 2.70 7.42 6.65
CA VAL A 363 1.57 6.56 7.01
C VAL A 363 0.92 7.09 8.29
N TRP A 364 -0.41 7.13 8.29
CA TRP A 364 -1.24 7.59 9.39
C TRP A 364 -2.23 6.50 9.78
N ALA A 365 -2.48 6.34 11.07
CA ALA A 365 -3.36 5.33 11.64
C ALA A 365 -4.33 5.92 12.66
N TRP A 366 -5.51 5.34 12.80
CA TRP A 366 -6.48 5.66 13.86
C TRP A 366 -7.47 4.53 14.09
N GLY A 367 -8.28 4.63 15.14
CA GLY A 367 -9.21 3.62 15.59
C GLY A 367 -8.70 2.89 16.84
N TRP A 368 -9.04 1.60 16.94
CA TRP A 368 -8.63 0.73 18.04
C TRP A 368 -7.11 0.51 18.05
N GLY A 369 -6.50 0.50 19.25
CA GLY A 369 -5.05 0.46 19.40
C GLY A 369 -4.50 -0.56 20.39
N ASP A 370 -5.35 -1.34 21.09
CA ASP A 370 -4.94 -2.17 22.23
C ASP A 370 -3.88 -3.24 21.91
N ASP A 371 -3.71 -3.61 20.64
CA ASP A 371 -2.71 -4.59 20.19
C ASP A 371 -1.49 -3.95 19.54
N GLY A 372 -1.42 -2.61 19.53
CA GLY A 372 -0.35 -1.83 18.90
C GLY A 372 -0.53 -1.61 17.40
N GLN A 373 -1.69 -1.95 16.81
CA GLN A 373 -1.97 -1.87 15.37
C GLN A 373 -1.93 -0.47 14.75
N LEU A 374 -1.94 0.57 15.60
CA LEU A 374 -1.74 1.95 15.14
C LEU A 374 -0.27 2.28 14.87
N GLY A 375 0.67 1.48 15.38
CA GLY A 375 2.09 1.65 15.07
C GLY A 375 2.71 2.93 15.64
N ASP A 376 2.06 3.55 16.64
CA ASP A 376 2.49 4.81 17.25
C ASP A 376 3.32 4.60 18.54
N GLY A 377 3.78 3.37 18.77
CA GLY A 377 4.53 2.98 19.96
C GLY A 377 3.65 2.75 21.20
N THR A 378 2.35 3.00 21.11
CA THR A 378 1.40 2.84 22.23
C THR A 378 0.40 1.71 21.97
N THR A 379 -0.42 1.42 22.98
CA THR A 379 -1.60 0.55 22.85
C THR A 379 -2.90 1.36 23.05
N GLU A 380 -2.86 2.66 22.77
CA GLU A 380 -3.97 3.57 23.02
C GLU A 380 -4.86 3.74 21.79
N ARG A 381 -6.16 3.84 22.02
CA ARG A 381 -7.14 4.18 20.98
C ARG A 381 -6.95 5.63 20.51
N ARG A 382 -7.06 5.86 19.19
CA ARG A 382 -7.00 7.21 18.59
C ARG A 382 -8.26 7.52 17.80
N THR A 383 -9.01 8.55 18.17
CA THR A 383 -10.20 9.00 17.41
C THR A 383 -9.86 10.00 16.30
N ILE A 384 -8.60 10.42 16.24
CA ILE A 384 -8.02 11.24 15.17
C ILE A 384 -6.75 10.55 14.65
N PRO A 385 -6.39 10.74 13.38
CA PRO A 385 -5.17 10.19 12.80
C PRO A 385 -3.90 10.56 13.58
N VAL A 386 -3.08 9.55 13.85
CA VAL A 386 -1.71 9.67 14.37
C VAL A 386 -0.73 9.11 13.34
N GLN A 387 0.46 9.69 13.27
CA GLN A 387 1.48 9.23 12.33
C GLN A 387 2.18 7.98 12.87
N VAL A 388 2.40 6.99 12.01
CA VAL A 388 3.06 5.72 12.34
C VAL A 388 4.55 5.92 12.56
N LEU A 389 5.10 5.38 13.66
CA LEU A 389 6.53 5.47 13.98
C LEU A 389 7.38 4.61 13.04
N GLY A 390 8.63 5.02 12.84
CA GLY A 390 9.66 4.18 12.27
C GLY A 390 10.15 3.12 13.26
N PRO A 391 10.95 2.14 12.80
CA PRO A 391 11.36 0.98 13.60
C PRO A 391 12.31 1.25 14.78
N ASP A 392 12.89 2.45 14.89
CA ASP A 392 13.95 2.76 15.88
C ASP A 392 13.72 4.05 16.68
N ASP A 393 12.46 4.44 16.94
CA ASP A 393 12.06 5.64 17.72
C ASP A 393 12.59 7.00 17.22
N GLY A 394 13.40 7.03 16.15
CA GLY A 394 14.08 8.22 15.63
C GLY A 394 13.29 9.03 14.59
N GLY A 395 12.08 8.59 14.21
CA GLY A 395 11.28 9.26 13.19
C GLY A 395 10.00 8.51 12.83
N PHE A 396 9.38 8.90 11.72
CA PHE A 396 8.13 8.31 11.23
C PHE A 396 8.36 7.36 10.05
N LEU A 397 7.48 6.38 9.92
CA LEU A 397 7.47 5.46 8.80
C LEU A 397 7.20 6.24 7.50
N ASN A 398 8.11 6.09 6.53
CA ASN A 398 7.95 6.60 5.17
C ASN A 398 8.03 5.44 4.17
N LEU A 399 7.03 5.32 3.30
CA LEU A 399 6.97 4.25 2.30
C LEU A 399 7.61 4.60 0.97
N LEU A 400 7.92 5.87 0.74
CA LEU A 400 8.74 6.26 -0.39
C LEU A 400 10.20 5.97 -0.07
N GLN A 401 10.97 5.70 -1.11
CA GLN A 401 12.40 5.61 -1.01
C GLN A 401 12.89 6.88 -0.32
N SER A 402 13.61 6.73 0.79
CA SER A 402 14.52 7.79 1.19
C SER A 402 15.42 8.00 -0.02
N THR A 403 15.28 9.13 -0.69
CA THR A 403 16.37 9.60 -1.57
C THR A 403 17.62 9.52 -0.71
N PRO A 404 18.64 8.76 -1.10
CA PRO A 404 19.85 8.65 -0.29
C PRO A 404 20.33 10.06 0.00
N SER A 405 20.33 10.45 1.27
CA SER A 405 20.89 11.70 1.71
C SER A 405 22.40 11.53 1.72
N ILE A 406 23.04 11.90 0.61
CA ILE A 406 24.49 12.10 0.60
C ILE A 406 24.74 13.33 1.46
N THR A 407 25.23 13.12 2.68
CA THR A 407 25.73 14.22 3.52
C THR A 407 27.19 14.44 3.14
N LEU A 408 27.43 15.44 2.29
CA LEU A 408 28.78 15.88 1.95
C LEU A 408 29.33 16.72 3.11
N ASN A 409 30.27 16.18 3.88
CA ASN A 409 31.08 16.98 4.79
C ASN A 409 32.35 17.40 4.05
N ILE A 410 32.34 18.60 3.46
CA ILE A 410 33.57 19.21 2.95
C ILE A 410 34.35 19.72 4.17
N THR A 411 35.25 18.91 4.72
CA THR A 411 36.26 19.41 5.66
C THR A 411 37.40 20.03 4.87
N SER A 412 37.36 21.33 4.63
CA SER A 412 38.59 22.09 4.41
C SER A 412 39.21 22.42 5.77
N PRO A 413 40.54 22.50 5.88
CA PRO A 413 41.12 23.35 6.89
C PRO A 413 40.70 24.79 6.53
N GLU A 414 39.82 25.35 7.36
CA GLU A 414 39.31 26.73 7.38
C GLU A 414 38.13 27.06 6.44
N ALA A 415 37.03 27.47 7.08
CA ALA A 415 35.80 27.95 6.47
C ALA A 415 35.95 29.41 6.00
N ASN A 416 35.28 29.75 4.89
CA ASN A 416 35.16 31.08 4.28
C ASN A 416 36.36 31.64 3.50
N THR A 417 36.60 31.15 2.29
CA THR A 417 37.05 32.00 1.17
C THR A 417 36.75 31.33 -0.17
N ALA A 418 36.30 32.12 -1.16
CA ALA A 418 36.22 31.67 -2.55
C ALA A 418 37.62 31.22 -3.01
N TYR A 419 37.73 30.01 -3.58
CA TYR A 419 38.99 29.45 -4.07
C TYR A 419 39.55 30.28 -5.24
N SER A 420 40.34 31.29 -4.90
CA SER A 420 41.41 31.82 -5.74
C SER A 420 42.72 31.38 -5.11
N GLU A 421 43.52 30.62 -5.88
CA GLU A 421 44.87 30.12 -5.57
C GLU A 421 44.95 28.74 -4.88
N ILE A 422 45.08 27.69 -5.69
CA ILE A 422 45.64 26.39 -5.29
C ILE A 422 47.17 26.55 -5.33
N ALA A 423 47.75 27.17 -4.30
CA ALA A 423 49.20 27.23 -4.15
C ALA A 423 49.58 26.44 -2.88
N GLY A 424 50.18 25.26 -3.06
CA GLY A 424 50.86 24.51 -1.98
C GLY A 424 50.26 23.17 -1.55
N HIS A 425 49.14 22.71 -2.12
CA HIS A 425 48.59 21.38 -1.84
C HIS A 425 48.69 20.47 -3.08
N ASN A 426 49.36 19.33 -2.94
CA ASN A 426 49.56 18.35 -4.03
C ASN A 426 48.34 17.46 -4.28
N THR A 427 47.34 17.50 -3.40
CA THR A 427 46.13 16.68 -3.47
C THR A 427 44.90 17.48 -3.05
N ILE A 428 43.75 17.14 -3.65
CA ILE A 428 42.43 17.53 -3.14
C ILE A 428 41.72 16.24 -2.72
N THR A 429 41.13 16.26 -1.52
CA THR A 429 40.42 15.12 -0.94
C THR A 429 38.93 15.43 -0.85
N VAL A 430 38.12 14.50 -1.33
CA VAL A 430 36.66 14.52 -1.25
C VAL A 430 36.24 13.34 -0.39
N ALA A 431 35.85 13.62 0.84
CA ALA A 431 35.39 12.60 1.77
C ALA A 431 33.87 12.72 2.00
N GLY A 432 33.23 11.59 2.29
CA GLY A 432 31.82 11.56 2.60
C GLY A 432 31.38 10.19 3.07
N THR A 433 30.08 10.04 3.28
CA THR A 433 29.46 8.76 3.59
C THR A 433 28.47 8.38 2.49
N VAL A 434 28.54 7.12 2.07
CA VAL A 434 27.52 6.49 1.22
C VAL A 434 26.72 5.55 2.10
N MET A 435 25.40 5.66 2.01
CA MET A 435 24.49 4.66 2.53
C MET A 435 23.68 4.12 1.36
N GLU A 436 23.82 2.82 1.11
CA GLU A 436 22.91 2.05 0.26
C GLU A 436 22.31 0.93 1.11
N ILE A 437 21.06 0.54 0.82
CA ILE A 437 20.32 -0.46 1.62
C ILE A 437 20.07 -1.75 0.80
N ASN A 438 20.33 -1.72 -0.52
CA ASN A 438 19.82 -2.72 -1.47
C ASN A 438 20.89 -3.65 -2.05
N ASN A 439 22.07 -3.75 -1.43
CA ASN A 439 23.18 -4.63 -1.86
C ASN A 439 23.67 -4.41 -3.32
N ASN A 440 23.57 -3.21 -3.87
CA ASN A 440 24.28 -2.87 -5.11
C ASN A 440 25.62 -2.19 -4.78
N ASN A 441 26.49 -2.02 -5.78
CA ASN A 441 27.66 -1.18 -5.62
C ASN A 441 27.29 0.25 -6.01
N VAL A 442 27.84 1.23 -5.29
CA VAL A 442 27.74 2.65 -5.65
C VAL A 442 29.09 3.10 -6.16
N THR A 443 29.14 3.58 -7.40
CA THR A 443 30.30 4.32 -7.89
C THR A 443 30.09 5.80 -7.61
N VAL A 444 30.96 6.37 -6.78
CA VAL A 444 31.03 7.82 -6.55
C VAL A 444 32.15 8.38 -7.42
N THR A 445 31.82 9.37 -8.24
CA THR A 445 32.75 10.04 -9.15
C THR A 445 32.85 11.52 -8.76
N ALA A 446 34.07 12.02 -8.64
CA ALA A 446 34.38 13.43 -8.47
C ALA A 446 35.02 13.98 -9.75
N GLU A 447 34.40 14.98 -10.36
CA GLU A 447 34.84 15.65 -11.59
C GLU A 447 35.32 17.08 -11.27
N LEU A 448 36.57 17.39 -11.58
CA LEU A 448 37.11 18.75 -11.56
C LEU A 448 36.93 19.38 -12.94
N LYS A 449 36.31 20.55 -13.03
CA LYS A 449 36.03 21.28 -14.27
C LYS A 449 36.62 22.68 -14.23
N ASN A 450 37.11 23.18 -15.38
CA ASN A 450 37.55 24.56 -15.51
C ASN A 450 36.36 25.54 -15.65
N THR A 451 36.63 26.84 -15.71
CA THR A 451 35.58 27.89 -15.80
C THR A 451 34.70 27.82 -17.06
N SER A 452 35.10 27.06 -18.07
CA SER A 452 34.30 26.81 -19.29
C SER A 452 33.43 25.57 -19.16
N GLY A 453 33.42 24.91 -18.00
CA GLY A 453 32.68 23.67 -17.75
C GLY A 453 33.34 22.41 -18.33
N VAL A 454 34.58 22.51 -18.83
CA VAL A 454 35.31 21.39 -19.40
C VAL A 454 35.99 20.62 -18.27
N MET A 455 35.79 19.31 -18.23
CA MET A 455 36.44 18.40 -17.28
C MET A 455 37.94 18.40 -17.50
N VAL A 456 38.69 18.62 -16.41
CA VAL A 456 40.15 18.60 -16.39
C VAL A 456 40.69 17.39 -15.63
N LYS A 457 39.92 16.83 -14.69
CA LYS A 457 40.27 15.60 -13.97
C LYS A 457 39.01 14.91 -13.45
N GLU A 458 39.05 13.59 -13.36
CA GLU A 458 38.00 12.74 -12.80
C GLU A 458 38.65 11.64 -11.96
N GLU A 459 38.08 11.34 -10.80
CA GLU A 459 38.43 10.17 -10.01
C GLU A 459 37.15 9.53 -9.46
N SER A 460 37.15 8.22 -9.30
CA SER A 460 35.99 7.48 -8.80
C SER A 460 36.37 6.43 -7.76
N VAL A 461 35.50 6.23 -6.78
CA VAL A 461 35.59 5.13 -5.83
C VAL A 461 34.31 4.30 -5.89
N THR A 462 34.46 2.98 -5.94
CA THR A 462 33.34 2.06 -5.81
C THR A 462 33.19 1.68 -4.35
N VAL A 463 32.07 2.09 -3.75
CA VAL A 463 31.66 1.61 -2.45
C VAL A 463 30.93 0.30 -2.66
N GLU A 464 31.57 -0.80 -2.26
CA GLU A 464 30.97 -2.13 -2.30
C GLU A 464 29.75 -2.20 -1.38
N GLN A 465 28.77 -3.01 -1.80
CA GLN A 465 27.52 -3.35 -1.10
C GLN A 465 27.60 -3.09 0.41
N CYS A 466 26.77 -2.18 0.90
CA CYS A 466 26.65 -1.88 2.32
C CYS A 466 25.18 -1.95 2.76
N GLN A 467 24.97 -2.20 4.05
CA GLN A 467 23.66 -2.08 4.72
C GLN A 467 23.72 -1.04 5.85
N THR A 468 24.90 -0.45 6.05
CA THR A 468 25.21 0.62 7.01
C THR A 468 26.03 1.69 6.29
N ALA A 469 26.04 2.92 6.80
CA ALA A 469 26.84 3.99 6.21
C ALA A 469 28.32 3.58 6.13
N LYS A 470 28.91 3.67 4.94
CA LYS A 470 30.35 3.49 4.71
C LYS A 470 30.98 4.82 4.35
N GLU A 471 32.11 5.12 4.97
CA GLU A 471 32.93 6.27 4.61
C GLU A 471 33.65 6.00 3.29
N PHE A 472 33.81 7.04 2.49
CA PHE A 472 34.65 7.03 1.30
C PHE A 472 35.53 8.28 1.28
N SER A 473 36.66 8.16 0.59
CA SER A 473 37.55 9.27 0.28
C SER A 473 38.03 9.13 -1.15
N ILE A 474 37.92 10.21 -1.93
CA ILE A 474 38.48 10.32 -3.27
C ILE A 474 39.59 11.36 -3.21
N GLU A 475 40.81 10.95 -3.56
CA GLU A 475 41.96 11.85 -3.62
C GLU A 475 42.39 12.03 -5.06
N PHE A 476 42.56 13.29 -5.49
CA PHE A 476 43.16 13.59 -6.78
C PHE A 476 44.44 14.40 -6.60
N ALA A 477 45.52 13.90 -7.19
CA ALA A 477 46.77 14.66 -7.32
C ALA A 477 46.57 15.84 -8.28
N VAL A 478 46.95 17.05 -7.86
CA VAL A 478 46.76 18.28 -8.66
C VAL A 478 48.07 18.85 -9.21
N ALA A 479 49.17 18.10 -9.11
CA ALA A 479 50.51 18.53 -9.52
C ALA A 479 50.63 18.91 -11.01
N ASP A 480 49.77 18.34 -11.87
CA ASP A 480 49.77 18.59 -13.32
C ASP A 480 48.63 19.51 -13.79
N ILE A 481 47.88 20.11 -12.86
CA ILE A 481 46.72 20.97 -13.18
C ILE A 481 47.18 22.43 -13.21
N PRO A 482 47.00 23.17 -14.34
CA PRO A 482 47.42 24.56 -14.44
C PRO A 482 46.75 25.45 -13.38
N GLU A 483 47.43 26.50 -12.92
CA GLU A 483 46.83 27.47 -12.00
C GLU A 483 45.58 28.12 -12.64
N GLY A 484 44.48 28.16 -11.90
CA GLY A 484 43.21 28.66 -12.43
C GLY A 484 42.04 28.46 -11.48
N LYS A 485 40.85 28.89 -11.93
CA LYS A 485 39.59 28.65 -11.22
C LYS A 485 38.94 27.37 -11.73
N TYR A 486 38.48 26.55 -10.80
CA TYR A 486 37.85 25.26 -11.08
C TYR A 486 36.56 25.09 -10.26
N SER A 487 35.67 24.23 -10.73
CA SER A 487 34.50 23.75 -10.00
C SER A 487 34.60 22.24 -9.81
N LEU A 488 34.19 21.75 -8.64
CA LEU A 488 34.11 20.32 -8.34
C LEU A 488 32.66 19.86 -8.42
N GLU A 489 32.39 18.83 -9.21
CA GLU A 489 31.08 18.20 -9.35
C GLU A 489 31.16 16.75 -8.88
N ILE A 490 30.23 16.31 -8.04
CA ILE A 490 30.21 14.94 -7.50
C ILE A 490 28.96 14.23 -8.02
N LYS A 491 29.14 13.03 -8.55
CA LYS A 491 28.08 12.16 -9.06
C LYS A 491 28.14 10.82 -8.33
N ALA A 492 26.98 10.26 -8.01
CA ALA A 492 26.87 8.91 -7.49
C ALA A 492 25.94 8.12 -8.41
N VAL A 493 26.43 7.00 -8.93
CA VAL A 493 25.69 6.17 -9.88
C VAL A 493 25.64 4.75 -9.33
N LYS A 494 24.43 4.16 -9.38
CA LYS A 494 24.22 2.76 -9.04
C LYS A 494 24.72 1.90 -10.21
N SER A 495 25.57 0.92 -9.92
CA SER A 495 26.04 -0.05 -10.92
C SER A 495 25.02 -1.14 -11.19
#